data_AF-A0A7W8DK24-F1
#
_entry.id   AF-A0A7W8DK24-F1
#
_cell.length_a   1.000
_cell.length_b   1.000
_cell.length_c   1.000
_cell.angle_alpha   90.00
_cell.angle_beta   90.00
_cell.angle_gamma   90.00
#
_symmetry.space_group_name_H-M   'P 1'
#
loop_
_entity.id
_entity.type
_entity.pdbx_description
1 polymer ?
#
loop_
_entity_poly.entity_id
_entity_poly.type
_entity_poly.pdbx_seq_one_letter_code
_entity_poly.pdbx_strand_id
1 'polypeptide(L)'
;MSFSTASAGTAAPAKAPVADVFDWKENTISPVTNPIYFEDPVIRSEIRPIFIYHNFDNQFVTGRGSARVGAIQFRYAITDRLAFIATEDGYMNINGTGVKGNGWLDLAAGFKYALVNDVQNQFILTPGFTFQLPTGDNKVFNGRGSGQINPFVSFAKGFGNLHFTGNVGVLIPLLRQEQNTMAHYSAMVDYHVSNWFIPFATANFWTSLNSASNIPGLRTNGYDVINFGSGNATGVTQGMLGIGFRSNIQKNLSLGFAYEMAVVKPYGLSNTRFTMDMCIRF
;
A
#
# COMPACT_ATOMS: atom_id res chain seq x y z
N MET A 1 -77.50 -9.58 -0.02
CA MET A 1 -76.03 -9.70 -0.05
C MET A 1 -75.47 -8.53 0.75
N SER A 2 -74.77 -8.81 1.85
CA SER A 2 -74.12 -7.78 2.68
C SER A 2 -72.65 -7.75 2.32
N PHE A 3 -72.13 -6.61 1.88
CA PHE A 3 -70.71 -6.43 1.58
C PHE A 3 -70.02 -5.78 2.78
N SER A 4 -69.08 -6.49 3.39
CA SER A 4 -68.21 -5.95 4.44
C SER A 4 -67.18 -4.99 3.82
N THR A 5 -67.08 -3.79 4.37
CA THR A 5 -66.00 -2.84 4.05
C THR A 5 -64.81 -3.13 4.96
N ALA A 6 -63.72 -3.65 4.39
CA ALA A 6 -62.45 -3.76 5.09
C ALA A 6 -61.81 -2.37 5.23
N SER A 7 -61.52 -1.95 6.45
CA SER A 7 -60.74 -0.75 6.73
C SER A 7 -59.26 -1.02 6.45
N ALA A 8 -58.65 -0.23 5.57
CA ALA A 8 -57.21 -0.28 5.34
C ALA A 8 -56.48 0.30 6.55
N GLY A 9 -55.62 -0.50 7.17
CA GLY A 9 -54.78 -0.09 8.30
C GLY A 9 -53.87 1.07 7.94
N THR A 10 -53.69 1.98 8.88
CA THR A 10 -52.83 3.16 8.76
C THR A 10 -51.39 2.73 8.49
N ALA A 11 -50.76 3.33 7.48
CA ALA A 11 -49.35 3.07 7.17
C ALA A 11 -48.47 3.43 8.38
N ALA A 12 -47.58 2.52 8.77
CA ALA A 12 -46.59 2.78 9.81
C ALA A 12 -45.74 3.99 9.41
N PRO A 13 -45.43 4.92 10.33
CA PRO A 13 -44.61 6.07 10.02
C PRO A 13 -43.24 5.60 9.54
N ALA A 14 -42.78 6.15 8.40
CA ALA A 14 -41.45 5.90 7.90
C ALA A 14 -40.43 6.24 8.99
N LYS A 15 -39.56 5.29 9.31
CA LYS A 15 -38.46 5.47 10.25
C LYS A 15 -37.62 6.66 9.74
N ALA A 16 -37.58 7.74 10.52
CA ALA A 16 -36.76 8.91 10.19
C ALA A 16 -35.32 8.45 9.93
N PRO A 17 -34.63 9.02 8.92
CA PRO A 17 -33.22 8.71 8.70
C PRO A 17 -32.46 9.07 9.96
N VAL A 18 -31.78 8.08 10.55
CA VAL A 18 -30.88 8.30 11.68
C VAL A 18 -29.78 9.23 11.18
N ALA A 19 -29.57 10.35 11.88
CA ALA A 19 -28.55 11.34 11.57
C ALA A 19 -27.17 10.68 11.39
N ASP A 20 -26.38 11.22 10.45
CA ASP A 20 -25.01 10.80 10.11
C ASP A 20 -24.24 10.40 11.36
N VAL A 21 -23.99 9.09 11.50
CA VAL A 21 -23.03 8.59 12.48
C VAL A 21 -21.69 9.07 11.98
N PHE A 22 -21.08 10.04 12.68
CA PHE A 22 -19.72 10.49 12.42
C PHE A 22 -18.81 9.29 12.13
N ASP A 23 -18.44 9.12 10.86
CA ASP A 23 -17.47 8.10 10.47
C ASP A 23 -16.10 8.74 10.40
N TRP A 24 -15.33 8.58 11.49
CA TRP A 24 -13.96 9.09 11.60
C TRP A 24 -13.07 8.71 10.40
N LYS A 25 -13.38 7.61 9.71
CA LYS A 25 -12.65 7.14 8.52
C LYS A 25 -12.71 8.14 7.36
N GLU A 26 -13.70 9.04 7.31
CA GLU A 26 -13.76 10.11 6.31
C GLU A 26 -12.58 11.09 6.41
N ASN A 27 -12.07 11.29 7.63
CA ASN A 27 -10.92 12.16 7.89
C ASN A 27 -9.57 11.42 7.85
N THR A 28 -9.59 10.10 7.66
CA THR A 28 -8.36 9.30 7.46
C THR A 28 -7.90 9.35 6.02
N ILE A 29 -6.60 9.11 5.82
CA ILE A 29 -5.98 9.12 4.50
C ILE A 29 -5.35 7.77 4.17
N SER A 30 -5.36 7.42 2.88
CA SER A 30 -4.61 6.28 2.37
C SER A 30 -3.10 6.60 2.41
N PRO A 31 -2.24 5.68 2.89
CA PRO A 31 -0.79 5.90 2.92
C PRO A 31 -0.23 6.17 1.53
N VAL A 32 0.59 7.21 1.38
CA VAL A 32 1.24 7.54 0.09
C VAL A 32 2.56 6.78 -0.08
N THR A 33 3.28 6.58 1.02
CA THR A 33 4.58 5.89 1.04
C THR A 33 4.44 4.38 1.07
N ASN A 34 5.50 3.63 0.71
CA ASN A 34 5.49 2.18 0.51
C ASN A 34 4.19 1.69 -0.19
N PRO A 35 3.80 2.24 -1.35
CA PRO A 35 2.45 2.06 -1.88
C PRO A 35 2.10 0.60 -2.17
N ILE A 36 3.08 -0.27 -2.44
CA ILE A 36 2.82 -1.67 -2.77
C ILE A 36 2.43 -2.48 -1.53
N TYR A 37 3.07 -2.26 -0.38
CA TYR A 37 2.84 -3.06 0.83
C TYR A 37 2.10 -2.35 1.96
N PHE A 38 2.10 -1.01 2.01
CA PHE A 38 1.42 -0.26 3.07
C PHE A 38 -0.09 -0.12 2.76
N GLU A 39 -0.82 -1.18 3.07
CA GLU A 39 -2.25 -1.26 2.78
C GLU A 39 -3.08 -0.42 3.75
N ASP A 40 -3.98 0.39 3.18
CA ASP A 40 -5.02 1.11 3.94
C ASP A 40 -5.98 0.09 4.59
N PRO A 41 -6.22 0.14 5.91
CA PRO A 41 -7.14 -0.79 6.57
C PRO A 41 -8.61 -0.58 6.18
N VAL A 42 -8.99 0.57 5.63
CA VAL A 42 -10.39 0.86 5.29
C VAL A 42 -10.84 0.08 4.06
N ILE A 43 -12.05 -0.47 4.14
CA ILE A 43 -12.73 -1.17 3.03
C ILE A 43 -13.42 -0.13 2.17
N ARG A 44 -12.92 0.07 0.95
CA ARG A 44 -13.45 1.05 -0.02
C ARG A 44 -13.15 0.63 -1.45
N SER A 45 -13.99 1.07 -2.39
CA SER A 45 -13.76 0.94 -3.82
C SER A 45 -12.96 2.14 -4.33
N GLU A 46 -11.86 1.88 -5.03
CA GLU A 46 -10.90 2.92 -5.42
C GLU A 46 -10.05 2.48 -6.61
N ILE A 47 -9.84 3.40 -7.56
CA ILE A 47 -8.72 3.35 -8.51
C ILE A 47 -7.66 4.32 -8.02
N ARG A 48 -6.41 3.87 -7.99
CA ARG A 48 -5.30 4.65 -7.47
C ARG A 48 -4.09 4.64 -8.39
N PRO A 49 -3.98 5.61 -9.32
CA PRO A 49 -2.75 5.85 -10.07
C PRO A 49 -1.64 6.35 -9.14
N ILE A 50 -0.43 5.84 -9.36
CA ILE A 50 0.75 6.12 -8.55
C ILE A 50 1.92 6.44 -9.49
N PHE A 51 2.69 7.46 -9.14
CA PHE A 51 3.97 7.77 -9.73
C PHE A 51 5.05 7.75 -8.66
N ILE A 52 6.15 7.06 -8.93
CA ILE A 52 7.31 6.98 -8.03
C ILE A 52 8.55 7.40 -8.80
N TYR A 53 9.37 8.24 -8.17
CA TYR A 53 10.70 8.55 -8.63
C TYR A 53 11.72 8.21 -7.54
N HIS A 54 12.63 7.31 -7.86
CA HIS A 54 13.73 6.89 -7.00
C HIS A 54 15.03 7.51 -7.48
N ASN A 55 15.80 8.12 -6.57
CA ASN A 55 17.23 8.34 -6.79
C ASN A 55 18.02 7.19 -6.19
N PHE A 56 18.89 6.59 -6.99
CA PHE A 56 19.70 5.48 -6.51
C PHE A 56 20.71 5.94 -5.45
N ASP A 57 20.98 5.07 -4.50
CA ASP A 57 22.15 5.25 -3.67
C ASP A 57 23.41 5.07 -4.55
N ASN A 58 24.30 6.06 -4.51
CA ASN A 58 25.54 6.03 -5.30
C ASN A 58 26.45 4.86 -4.90
N GLN A 59 26.27 4.29 -3.70
CA GLN A 59 26.99 3.12 -3.22
C GLN A 59 26.31 1.79 -3.59
N PHE A 60 25.10 1.81 -4.12
CA PHE A 60 24.40 0.60 -4.55
C PHE A 60 25.03 0.06 -5.84
N VAL A 61 24.90 -1.26 -6.08
CA VAL A 61 25.58 -1.95 -7.19
C VAL A 61 25.19 -1.45 -8.58
N THR A 62 24.04 -0.78 -8.71
CA THR A 62 23.58 -0.14 -9.95
C THR A 62 24.31 1.18 -10.26
N GLY A 63 25.08 1.69 -9.29
CA GLY A 63 25.72 2.99 -9.33
C GLY A 63 24.72 4.15 -9.32
N ARG A 64 25.20 5.33 -9.72
CA ARG A 64 24.37 6.54 -9.80
C ARG A 64 23.25 6.37 -10.83
N GLY A 65 22.07 6.88 -10.53
CA GLY A 65 20.95 6.86 -11.46
C GLY A 65 19.60 7.08 -10.81
N SER A 66 18.54 6.73 -11.54
CA SER A 66 17.16 6.81 -11.07
C SER A 66 16.28 5.72 -11.63
N ALA A 67 15.20 5.39 -10.92
CA ALA A 67 14.09 4.62 -11.45
C ALA A 67 12.80 5.44 -11.40
N ARG A 68 11.94 5.24 -12.39
CA ARG A 68 10.60 5.81 -12.48
C ARG A 68 9.61 4.69 -12.55
N VAL A 69 8.52 4.80 -11.79
CA VAL A 69 7.43 3.82 -11.80
C VAL A 69 6.14 4.58 -12.04
N GLY A 70 5.37 4.14 -13.03
CA GLY A 70 3.94 4.46 -13.14
C GLY A 70 3.15 3.20 -12.85
N ALA A 71 2.24 3.24 -11.88
CA ALA A 71 1.47 2.08 -11.45
C ALA A 71 0.00 2.44 -11.23
N ILE A 72 -0.86 1.44 -11.21
CA ILE A 72 -2.27 1.58 -10.85
C ILE A 72 -2.59 0.51 -9.81
N GLN A 73 -3.23 0.93 -8.73
CA GLN A 73 -3.91 0.01 -7.82
C GLN A 73 -5.40 0.06 -8.04
N PHE A 74 -6.05 -1.07 -7.79
CA PHE A 74 -7.49 -1.19 -7.82
C PHE A 74 -7.98 -1.85 -6.54
N ARG A 75 -9.03 -1.30 -5.95
CA ARG A 75 -9.71 -1.88 -4.79
C ARG A 75 -11.20 -1.91 -5.08
N TYR A 76 -11.85 -3.00 -4.73
CA TYR A 76 -13.29 -3.14 -4.87
C TYR A 76 -13.88 -3.70 -3.59
N ALA A 77 -14.70 -2.89 -2.92
CA ALA A 77 -15.46 -3.33 -1.75
C ALA A 77 -16.58 -4.28 -2.21
N ILE A 78 -16.40 -5.57 -1.93
CA ILE A 78 -17.39 -6.62 -2.23
C ILE A 78 -18.51 -6.57 -1.20
N THR A 79 -18.17 -6.27 0.06
CA THR A 79 -19.09 -6.01 1.17
C THR A 79 -18.52 -4.88 2.02
N ASP A 80 -19.24 -4.46 3.06
CA ASP A 80 -18.74 -3.49 4.05
C ASP A 80 -17.50 -3.98 4.83
N ARG A 81 -17.13 -5.27 4.70
CA ARG A 81 -15.99 -5.87 5.39
C ARG A 81 -14.96 -6.51 4.46
N LEU A 82 -15.34 -6.95 3.27
CA LEU A 82 -14.46 -7.68 2.36
C LEU A 82 -14.16 -6.82 1.13
N ALA A 83 -12.89 -6.67 0.79
CA ALA A 83 -12.46 -6.08 -0.47
C ALA A 83 -11.54 -7.00 -1.25
N PHE A 84 -11.72 -7.00 -2.57
CA PHE A 84 -10.68 -7.40 -3.51
C PHE A 84 -9.68 -6.24 -3.67
N ILE A 85 -8.39 -6.58 -3.73
CA ILE A 85 -7.31 -5.61 -3.93
C ILE A 85 -6.35 -6.09 -5.02
N ALA A 86 -5.99 -5.21 -5.93
CA ALA A 86 -4.88 -5.34 -6.85
C ALA A 86 -3.88 -4.24 -6.51
N THR A 87 -2.73 -4.63 -5.98
CA THR A 87 -1.79 -3.76 -5.26
C THR A 87 -0.52 -3.47 -6.04
N GLU A 88 -0.23 -4.27 -7.05
CA GLU A 88 0.93 -4.10 -7.93
C GLU A 88 0.48 -4.34 -9.37
N ASP A 89 0.62 -3.31 -10.19
CA ASP A 89 0.44 -3.31 -11.64
C ASP A 89 1.05 -2.01 -12.16
N GLY A 90 2.02 -2.09 -13.05
CA GLY A 90 2.68 -0.87 -13.53
C GLY A 90 3.83 -1.10 -14.48
N TYR A 91 4.49 0.00 -14.80
CA TYR A 91 5.62 0.06 -15.72
C TYR A 91 6.78 0.80 -15.07
N MET A 92 7.96 0.21 -15.14
CA MET A 92 9.19 0.78 -14.61
C MET A 92 10.14 1.18 -15.73
N ASN A 93 10.82 2.30 -15.54
CA ASN A 93 12.03 2.67 -16.27
C ASN A 93 13.19 2.82 -15.28
N ILE A 94 14.23 2.02 -15.45
CA ILE A 94 15.46 2.05 -14.66
C ILE A 94 16.55 2.65 -15.53
N ASN A 95 17.20 3.70 -15.05
CA ASN A 95 18.34 4.34 -15.70
C ASN A 95 19.46 4.58 -14.69
N GLY A 96 20.25 3.53 -14.47
CA GLY A 96 21.49 3.54 -13.69
C GLY A 96 22.73 3.51 -14.56
N THR A 97 23.88 3.71 -13.93
CA THR A 97 25.19 3.58 -14.59
C THR A 97 25.47 2.12 -14.93
N GLY A 98 25.14 1.18 -14.03
CA GLY A 98 25.36 -0.26 -14.18
C GLY A 98 24.13 -1.06 -14.65
N VAL A 99 22.96 -0.43 -14.77
CA VAL A 99 21.73 -1.08 -15.26
C VAL A 99 20.84 -0.10 -15.99
N LYS A 100 20.29 -0.50 -17.13
CA LYS A 100 19.31 0.28 -17.87
C LYS A 100 18.25 -0.65 -18.43
N GLY A 101 17.00 -0.22 -18.37
CA GLY A 101 15.90 -1.01 -18.88
C GLY A 101 14.55 -0.37 -18.62
N ASN A 102 13.55 -0.88 -19.32
CA ASN A 102 12.17 -0.55 -19.10
C ASN A 102 11.33 -1.82 -19.27
N GLY A 103 10.18 -1.86 -18.61
CA GLY A 103 9.32 -3.04 -18.64
C GLY A 103 8.21 -3.00 -17.61
N TRP A 104 7.33 -3.98 -17.72
CA TRP A 104 6.20 -4.17 -16.83
C TRP A 104 6.64 -4.70 -15.46
N LEU A 105 5.92 -4.29 -14.43
CA LEU A 105 5.99 -4.87 -13.09
C LEU A 105 5.20 -6.17 -13.04
N ASP A 106 5.44 -6.93 -11.98
CA ASP A 106 4.60 -8.07 -11.63
C ASP A 106 3.19 -7.63 -11.25
N LEU A 107 2.23 -8.52 -11.43
CA LEU A 107 0.85 -8.30 -10.99
C LEU A 107 0.66 -8.91 -9.60
N ALA A 108 0.14 -8.13 -8.66
CA ALA A 108 -0.23 -8.62 -7.34
C ALA A 108 -1.69 -8.32 -7.02
N ALA A 109 -2.44 -9.36 -6.60
CA ALA A 109 -3.83 -9.23 -6.21
C ALA A 109 -4.22 -10.18 -5.08
N GLY A 110 -5.31 -9.87 -4.38
CA GLY A 110 -5.82 -10.69 -3.30
C GLY A 110 -7.01 -10.04 -2.60
N PHE A 111 -7.12 -10.30 -1.31
CA PHE A 111 -8.27 -9.87 -0.51
C PHE A 111 -7.85 -9.34 0.85
N LYS A 112 -8.67 -8.43 1.38
CA LYS A 112 -8.57 -7.96 2.75
C LYS A 112 -9.94 -7.95 3.42
N TYR A 113 -9.96 -8.20 4.72
CA TYR A 113 -11.19 -8.32 5.50
C TYR A 113 -11.11 -7.49 6.79
N ALA A 114 -12.04 -6.55 6.99
CA ALA A 114 -12.15 -5.77 8.22
C ALA A 114 -12.69 -6.63 9.36
N LEU A 115 -11.75 -7.30 10.04
CA LEU A 115 -12.00 -8.17 11.19
C LEU A 115 -12.59 -7.37 12.35
N VAL A 116 -12.02 -6.20 12.63
CA VAL A 116 -12.53 -5.25 13.61
C VAL A 116 -12.85 -3.94 12.89
N ASN A 117 -14.05 -3.42 13.10
CA ASN A 117 -14.46 -2.09 12.65
C ASN A 117 -15.30 -1.48 13.77
N ASP A 118 -14.63 -0.77 14.67
CA ASP A 118 -15.21 -0.12 15.84
C ASP A 118 -15.24 1.40 15.61
N VAL A 119 -16.37 1.88 15.11
CA VAL A 119 -16.56 3.30 14.79
C VAL A 119 -16.56 4.16 16.06
N GLN A 120 -17.13 3.66 17.15
CA GLN A 120 -17.23 4.40 18.42
C GLN A 120 -15.86 4.64 19.04
N ASN A 121 -15.00 3.63 18.99
CA ASN A 121 -13.63 3.74 19.46
C ASN A 121 -12.65 4.14 18.36
N GLN A 122 -13.10 4.59 17.18
CA GLN A 122 -12.23 5.02 16.08
C GLN A 122 -11.12 4.01 15.73
N PHE A 123 -11.45 2.72 15.66
CA PHE A 123 -10.46 1.65 15.45
C PHE A 123 -10.88 0.68 14.36
N ILE A 124 -9.93 0.30 13.50
CA ILE A 124 -10.12 -0.71 12.45
C ILE A 124 -8.88 -1.62 12.39
N LEU A 125 -9.12 -2.91 12.19
CA LEU A 125 -8.11 -3.94 12.01
C LEU A 125 -8.51 -4.84 10.83
N THR A 126 -7.61 -4.93 9.86
CA THR A 126 -7.88 -5.51 8.55
C THR A 126 -6.73 -6.44 8.15
N PRO A 127 -6.81 -7.75 8.49
CA PRO A 127 -5.97 -8.76 7.87
C PRO A 127 -6.26 -8.89 6.37
N GLY A 128 -5.24 -9.30 5.61
CA GLY A 128 -5.37 -9.61 4.21
C GLY A 128 -4.20 -10.42 3.69
N PHE A 129 -4.26 -10.74 2.39
CA PHE A 129 -3.14 -11.31 1.67
C PHE A 129 -3.18 -10.88 0.22
N THR A 130 -2.01 -10.89 -0.43
CA THR A 130 -1.89 -10.81 -1.89
C THR A 130 -1.05 -11.95 -2.44
N PHE A 131 -1.31 -12.31 -3.69
CA PHE A 131 -0.50 -13.21 -4.51
C PHE A 131 0.11 -12.38 -5.63
N GLN A 132 1.44 -12.41 -5.72
CA GLN A 132 2.20 -11.78 -6.80
C GLN A 132 2.58 -12.85 -7.84
N LEU A 133 2.20 -12.58 -9.09
CA LEU A 133 2.50 -13.41 -10.25
C LEU A 133 3.69 -12.80 -11.01
N PRO A 134 4.68 -13.63 -11.44
CA PRO A 134 5.86 -13.15 -12.14
C PRO A 134 5.55 -12.82 -13.61
N THR A 135 4.67 -11.84 -13.85
CA THR A 135 4.19 -11.43 -15.17
C THR A 135 4.97 -10.28 -15.79
N GLY A 136 5.84 -9.64 -15.01
CA GLY A 136 6.62 -8.49 -15.44
C GLY A 136 7.84 -8.84 -16.30
N ASP A 137 8.69 -7.84 -16.53
CA ASP A 137 9.87 -7.93 -17.38
C ASP A 137 11.16 -8.08 -16.57
N ASN A 138 11.94 -9.12 -16.89
CA ASN A 138 13.25 -9.40 -16.26
C ASN A 138 14.24 -8.24 -16.34
N LYS A 139 14.12 -7.37 -17.35
CA LYS A 139 14.98 -6.17 -17.55
C LYS A 139 14.85 -5.14 -16.43
N VAL A 140 13.72 -5.13 -15.73
CA VAL A 140 13.46 -4.26 -14.57
C VAL A 140 13.34 -5.07 -13.28
N PHE A 141 13.94 -6.27 -13.27
CA PHE A 141 13.98 -7.19 -12.13
C PHE A 141 12.61 -7.69 -11.66
N ASN A 142 11.58 -7.53 -12.50
CA ASN A 142 10.26 -8.16 -12.37
C ASN A 142 10.18 -9.37 -13.30
N GLY A 143 9.13 -10.18 -13.25
CA GLY A 143 9.03 -11.42 -14.03
C GLY A 143 10.01 -12.51 -13.57
N ARG A 144 10.65 -12.32 -12.42
CA ARG A 144 11.65 -13.22 -11.85
C ARG A 144 11.03 -14.03 -10.72
N GLY A 145 11.55 -15.24 -10.57
CA GLY A 145 11.10 -16.18 -9.54
C GLY A 145 9.78 -16.84 -9.91
N SER A 146 9.25 -17.63 -8.97
CA SER A 146 8.07 -18.46 -9.17
C SER A 146 6.76 -17.82 -8.70
N GLY A 147 6.78 -16.57 -8.25
CA GLY A 147 5.66 -15.89 -7.59
C GLY A 147 5.80 -15.84 -6.06
N GLN A 148 5.00 -14.99 -5.42
CA GLN A 148 5.13 -14.68 -3.99
C GLN A 148 3.77 -14.52 -3.31
N ILE A 149 3.67 -14.87 -2.04
CA ILE A 149 2.49 -14.66 -1.20
C ILE A 149 2.83 -13.61 -0.15
N ASN A 150 1.93 -12.65 0.08
CA ASN A 150 2.10 -11.60 1.06
C ASN A 150 0.91 -11.55 2.02
N PRO A 151 0.87 -12.37 3.09
CA PRO A 151 -0.01 -12.14 4.23
C PRO A 151 0.39 -10.85 4.97
N PHE A 152 -0.62 -10.06 5.37
CA PHE A 152 -0.41 -8.83 6.12
C PHE A 152 -1.59 -8.54 7.06
N VAL A 153 -1.36 -7.61 7.98
CA VAL A 153 -2.37 -6.99 8.82
C VAL A 153 -2.16 -5.49 8.82
N SER A 154 -3.19 -4.74 8.44
CA SER A 154 -3.23 -3.29 8.57
C SER A 154 -4.22 -2.87 9.66
N PHE A 155 -3.95 -1.73 10.29
CA PHE A 155 -4.82 -1.16 11.32
C PHE A 155 -4.77 0.37 11.28
N ALA A 156 -5.84 1.00 11.76
CA ALA A 156 -5.83 2.42 12.03
C ALA A 156 -6.58 2.74 13.32
N LYS A 157 -6.10 3.76 14.02
CA LYS A 157 -6.66 4.29 15.25
C LYS A 157 -6.76 5.81 15.17
N GLY A 158 -7.96 6.35 15.36
CA GLY A 158 -8.21 7.77 15.46
C GLY A 158 -8.23 8.29 16.90
N PHE A 159 -7.86 9.57 17.01
CA PHE A 159 -8.01 10.43 18.18
C PHE A 159 -8.51 11.80 17.71
N GLY A 160 -9.77 11.86 17.28
CA GLY A 160 -10.33 13.06 16.65
C GLY A 160 -9.71 13.29 15.27
N ASN A 161 -8.97 14.38 15.09
CA ASN A 161 -8.30 14.70 13.82
C ASN A 161 -6.91 14.05 13.68
N LEU A 162 -6.35 13.48 14.76
CA LEU A 162 -5.07 12.77 14.72
C LEU A 162 -5.33 11.29 14.45
N HIS A 163 -4.62 10.70 13.48
CA HIS A 163 -4.74 9.27 13.19
C HIS A 163 -3.38 8.59 13.16
N PHE A 164 -3.38 7.34 13.58
CA PHE A 164 -2.26 6.42 13.48
C PHE A 164 -2.67 5.26 12.58
N THR A 165 -1.89 5.00 11.55
CA THR A 165 -2.09 3.88 10.63
C THR A 165 -0.84 3.01 10.61
N GLY A 166 -1.02 1.70 10.67
CA GLY A 166 0.08 0.74 10.65
C GLY A 166 -0.22 -0.45 9.76
N ASN A 167 0.84 -1.08 9.26
CA ASN A 167 0.77 -2.30 8.47
C ASN A 167 1.99 -3.17 8.75
N VAL A 168 1.79 -4.47 8.92
CA VAL A 168 2.86 -5.46 9.07
C VAL A 168 2.54 -6.67 8.20
N GLY A 169 3.51 -7.16 7.46
CA GLY A 169 3.35 -8.37 6.67
C GLY A 169 4.67 -9.06 6.35
N VAL A 170 4.56 -10.17 5.64
CA VAL A 170 5.72 -10.95 5.19
C VAL A 170 5.50 -11.36 3.75
N LEU A 171 6.40 -10.96 2.87
CA LEU A 171 6.49 -11.45 1.50
C LEU A 171 7.22 -12.80 1.52
N ILE A 172 6.56 -13.85 1.03
CA ILE A 172 7.02 -15.24 1.04
C ILE A 172 7.06 -15.74 -0.41
N PRO A 173 8.26 -15.85 -1.01
CA PRO A 173 8.41 -16.46 -2.32
C PRO A 173 8.03 -17.94 -2.30
N LEU A 174 7.38 -18.40 -3.37
CA LEU A 174 7.06 -19.81 -3.54
C LEU A 174 8.34 -20.67 -3.59
N LEU A 175 9.40 -20.17 -4.22
CA LEU A 175 10.75 -20.73 -4.15
C LEU A 175 11.70 -19.74 -3.46
N ARG A 176 11.95 -19.99 -2.17
CA ARG A 176 12.82 -19.16 -1.32
C ARG A 176 14.30 -19.14 -1.73
N GLN A 177 14.71 -20.06 -2.60
CA GLN A 177 16.06 -20.05 -3.18
C GLN A 177 16.19 -18.96 -4.24
N GLU A 178 15.12 -18.64 -4.97
CA GLU A 178 15.14 -17.66 -6.06
C GLU A 178 15.04 -16.24 -5.50
N GLN A 179 14.12 -16.00 -4.56
CA GLN A 179 13.84 -14.67 -4.02
C GLN A 179 13.89 -14.62 -2.50
N ASN A 180 14.08 -13.43 -1.92
CA ASN A 180 14.13 -13.28 -0.47
C ASN A 180 12.72 -13.31 0.13
N THR A 181 12.52 -14.08 1.19
CA THR A 181 11.48 -13.84 2.18
C THR A 181 11.77 -12.51 2.88
N MET A 182 10.79 -11.62 2.95
CA MET A 182 10.98 -10.26 3.46
C MET A 182 9.83 -9.86 4.39
N ALA A 183 10.15 -9.55 5.65
CA ALA A 183 9.20 -8.88 6.52
C ALA A 183 9.13 -7.40 6.12
N HIS A 184 7.94 -6.83 6.07
CA HIS A 184 7.72 -5.41 5.88
C HIS A 184 6.83 -4.86 6.99
N TYR A 185 7.12 -3.63 7.40
CA TYR A 185 6.35 -2.95 8.43
C TYR A 185 6.39 -1.46 8.20
N SER A 186 5.22 -0.85 8.30
CA SER A 186 4.96 0.54 7.98
C SER A 186 4.12 1.19 9.08
N ALA A 187 4.43 2.45 9.37
CA ALA A 187 3.65 3.29 10.27
C ALA A 187 3.46 4.67 9.64
N MET A 188 2.32 5.29 9.90
CA MET A 188 1.97 6.64 9.52
C MET A 188 1.25 7.33 10.66
N VAL A 189 1.61 8.58 10.91
CA VAL A 189 0.82 9.52 11.71
C VAL A 189 0.37 10.65 10.80
N ASP A 190 -0.91 10.97 10.83
CA ASP A 190 -1.50 12.06 10.05
C ASP A 190 -2.42 12.91 10.92
N TYR A 191 -2.58 14.19 10.53
CA TYR A 191 -3.45 15.11 11.23
C TYR A 191 -4.35 15.85 10.24
N HIS A 192 -5.67 15.69 10.38
CA HIS A 192 -6.65 16.34 9.52
C HIS A 192 -6.80 17.82 9.87
N VAL A 193 -5.99 18.69 9.25
CA VAL A 193 -6.11 20.15 9.41
C VAL A 193 -7.32 20.67 8.62
N SER A 194 -7.44 20.26 7.36
CA SER A 194 -8.56 20.57 6.48
C SER A 194 -8.56 19.63 5.28
N ASN A 195 -9.62 19.67 4.47
CA ASN A 195 -9.69 18.91 3.21
C ASN A 195 -8.52 19.20 2.27
N TRP A 196 -7.93 20.39 2.30
CA TRP A 196 -6.86 20.76 1.37
C TRP A 196 -5.46 20.37 1.84
N PHE A 197 -5.29 20.08 3.13
CA PHE A 197 -3.99 19.83 3.71
C PHE A 197 -4.10 18.89 4.90
N ILE A 198 -3.75 17.63 4.68
CA ILE A 198 -3.66 16.58 5.69
C ILE A 198 -2.19 16.13 5.72
N PRO A 199 -1.33 16.80 6.53
CA PRO A 199 0.06 16.42 6.65
C PRO A 199 0.20 15.05 7.31
N PHE A 200 1.24 14.33 6.93
CA PHE A 200 1.60 13.06 7.55
C PHE A 200 3.12 12.87 7.60
N ALA A 201 3.53 11.99 8.51
CA ALA A 201 4.87 11.43 8.57
C ALA A 201 4.80 9.90 8.58
N THR A 202 5.75 9.24 7.93
CA THR A 202 5.79 7.78 7.83
C THR A 202 7.16 7.19 8.15
N ALA A 203 7.13 5.91 8.53
CA ALA A 203 8.30 5.08 8.67
C ALA A 203 8.03 3.73 8.01
N ASN A 204 8.86 3.34 7.04
CA ASN A 204 8.72 2.11 6.28
C ASN A 204 10.01 1.30 6.40
N PHE A 205 9.89 0.01 6.67
CA PHE A 205 11.03 -0.87 6.86
C PHE A 205 10.81 -2.23 6.21
N TRP A 206 11.92 -2.82 5.79
CA TRP A 206 11.98 -4.11 5.14
C TRP A 206 13.15 -4.90 5.71
N THR A 207 12.89 -6.09 6.23
CA THR A 207 13.92 -6.99 6.75
C THR A 207 13.93 -8.27 5.96
N SER A 208 15.08 -8.58 5.35
CA SER A 208 15.26 -9.84 4.61
C SER A 208 15.47 -10.98 5.61
N LEU A 209 14.60 -11.99 5.56
CA LEU A 209 14.58 -13.11 6.51
C LEU A 209 15.39 -14.32 6.04
N ASN A 210 15.83 -14.31 4.78
CA ASN A 210 16.78 -15.28 4.23
C ASN A 210 17.64 -14.63 3.14
N SER A 211 18.66 -15.37 2.74
CA SER A 211 19.44 -15.15 1.53
C SER A 211 18.89 -16.02 0.40
N ALA A 212 19.00 -15.53 -0.83
CA ALA A 212 18.57 -16.19 -2.06
C ALA A 212 19.71 -16.20 -3.10
N SER A 213 19.52 -16.76 -4.29
CA SER A 213 20.62 -16.97 -5.26
C SER A 213 20.50 -16.16 -6.55
N ASN A 214 19.44 -15.34 -6.72
CA ASN A 214 19.22 -14.59 -7.96
C ASN A 214 20.27 -13.51 -8.24
N ILE A 215 20.78 -12.85 -7.19
CA ILE A 215 21.93 -11.92 -7.31
C ILE A 215 22.95 -12.25 -6.21
N PRO A 216 23.97 -13.07 -6.52
CA PRO A 216 25.04 -13.40 -5.59
C PRO A 216 25.78 -12.16 -5.08
N GLY A 217 26.14 -12.15 -3.79
CA GLY A 217 26.90 -11.06 -3.16
C GLY A 217 26.12 -9.79 -2.82
N LEU A 218 24.91 -9.60 -3.36
CA LEU A 218 24.05 -8.47 -3.00
C LEU A 218 23.51 -8.63 -1.56
N ARG A 219 23.49 -7.53 -0.80
CA ARG A 219 23.09 -7.51 0.62
C ARG A 219 21.74 -6.87 0.90
N THR A 220 21.15 -6.18 -0.08
CA THR A 220 19.92 -5.39 0.09
C THR A 220 18.99 -5.55 -1.11
N ASN A 221 17.70 -5.35 -0.87
CA ASN A 221 16.62 -5.43 -1.86
C ASN A 221 16.21 -4.04 -2.39
N GLY A 222 15.30 -4.02 -3.37
CA GLY A 222 14.77 -2.79 -3.97
C GLY A 222 13.55 -2.22 -3.25
N TYR A 223 13.47 -2.41 -1.92
CA TYR A 223 12.34 -2.01 -1.07
C TYR A 223 11.03 -2.67 -1.48
N ASP A 224 10.04 -1.89 -1.91
CA ASP A 224 8.66 -2.31 -2.17
C ASP A 224 8.36 -2.69 -3.62
N VAL A 225 9.26 -2.36 -4.56
CA VAL A 225 9.02 -2.58 -6.00
C VAL A 225 9.88 -3.70 -6.58
N ILE A 226 10.96 -4.10 -5.89
CA ILE A 226 11.85 -5.15 -6.39
C ILE A 226 12.36 -6.05 -5.26
N ASN A 227 12.09 -7.35 -5.42
CA ASN A 227 12.76 -8.42 -4.69
C ASN A 227 13.89 -9.01 -5.55
N PHE A 228 15.14 -8.61 -5.27
CA PHE A 228 16.29 -9.01 -6.08
C PHE A 228 16.66 -10.49 -5.89
N GLY A 229 16.27 -11.12 -4.79
CA GLY A 229 16.80 -12.43 -4.40
C GLY A 229 18.31 -12.36 -4.10
N SER A 230 18.64 -11.44 -3.20
CA SER A 230 19.97 -11.09 -2.72
C SER A 230 20.62 -12.21 -1.90
N GLY A 231 21.89 -12.52 -2.19
CA GLY A 231 22.62 -13.64 -1.57
C GLY A 231 23.20 -13.43 -0.18
N ASN A 232 23.40 -12.20 0.26
CA ASN A 232 23.99 -11.88 1.56
C ASN A 232 23.09 -10.95 2.39
N ALA A 233 21.78 -11.14 2.28
CA ALA A 233 20.77 -10.24 2.84
C ALA A 233 20.12 -10.75 4.14
N THR A 234 20.34 -11.99 4.58
CA THR A 234 19.72 -12.51 5.82
C THR A 234 19.97 -11.57 7.01
N GLY A 235 18.90 -11.16 7.68
CA GLY A 235 18.95 -10.26 8.85
C GLY A 235 19.23 -8.79 8.51
N VAL A 236 19.37 -8.43 7.23
CA VAL A 236 19.57 -7.04 6.81
C VAL A 236 18.24 -6.31 6.78
N THR A 237 18.17 -5.21 7.52
CA THR A 237 17.04 -4.27 7.52
C THR A 237 17.38 -3.04 6.69
N GLN A 238 16.44 -2.62 5.86
CA GLN A 238 16.43 -1.36 5.15
C GLN A 238 15.25 -0.52 5.66
N GLY A 239 15.39 0.81 5.68
CA GLY A 239 14.35 1.67 6.23
C GLY A 239 14.35 3.05 5.61
N MET A 240 13.16 3.59 5.38
CA MET A 240 12.91 4.94 4.89
C MET A 240 11.97 5.68 5.84
N LEU A 241 12.28 6.95 6.12
CA LEU A 241 11.35 7.87 6.76
C LEU A 241 10.78 8.82 5.72
N GLY A 242 9.51 9.16 5.85
CA GLY A 242 8.82 10.02 4.91
C GLY A 242 8.04 11.14 5.58
N ILE A 243 7.87 12.23 4.84
CA ILE A 243 6.89 13.27 5.13
C ILE A 243 6.08 13.57 3.88
N GLY A 244 4.86 14.04 4.06
CA GLY A 244 4.00 14.35 2.94
C GLY A 244 2.70 14.99 3.36
N PHE A 245 1.80 15.12 2.40
CA PHE A 245 0.44 15.56 2.63
C PHE A 245 -0.52 14.91 1.64
N ARG A 246 -1.80 14.86 2.03
CA ARG A 246 -2.91 14.57 1.13
C ARG A 246 -3.88 15.74 1.08
N SER A 247 -4.46 15.98 -0.10
CA SER A 247 -5.50 16.97 -0.35
C SER A 247 -6.73 16.26 -0.93
N ASN A 248 -7.85 16.30 -0.21
CA ASN A 248 -9.18 15.89 -0.66
C ASN A 248 -9.78 16.99 -1.54
N ILE A 249 -9.51 16.91 -2.84
CA ILE A 249 -9.97 17.89 -3.85
C ILE A 249 -11.49 17.84 -4.01
N GLN A 250 -12.06 16.64 -3.98
CA GLN A 250 -13.50 16.38 -3.98
C GLN A 250 -13.82 15.23 -3.02
N LYS A 251 -15.09 14.97 -2.74
CA LYS A 251 -15.51 13.86 -1.85
C LYS A 251 -14.94 12.51 -2.28
N ASN A 252 -14.78 12.30 -3.58
CA ASN A 252 -14.30 11.06 -4.19
C ASN A 252 -12.89 11.16 -4.79
N LEU A 253 -12.21 12.31 -4.68
CA LEU A 253 -10.92 12.54 -5.30
C LEU A 253 -9.95 13.15 -4.30
N SER A 254 -8.82 12.47 -4.08
CA SER A 254 -7.71 13.02 -3.30
C SER A 254 -6.38 12.83 -3.98
N LEU A 255 -5.46 13.76 -3.75
CA LEU A 255 -4.09 13.75 -4.26
C LEU A 255 -3.12 13.64 -3.09
N GLY A 256 -2.17 12.73 -3.17
CA GLY A 256 -1.12 12.58 -2.17
C GLY A 256 0.26 12.87 -2.75
N PHE A 257 1.11 13.45 -1.92
CA PHE A 257 2.53 13.62 -2.19
C PHE A 257 3.32 13.17 -0.97
N ALA A 258 4.41 12.44 -1.19
CA ALA A 258 5.37 12.09 -0.17
C ALA A 258 6.80 12.24 -0.68
N TYR A 259 7.70 12.59 0.23
CA TYR A 259 9.13 12.50 0.07
C TYR A 259 9.71 11.60 1.15
N GLU A 260 10.52 10.61 0.76
CA GLU A 260 11.13 9.61 1.63
C GLU A 260 12.65 9.61 1.50
N MET A 261 13.33 9.38 2.63
CA MET A 261 14.78 9.30 2.73
C MET A 261 15.18 8.00 3.41
N ALA A 262 16.20 7.33 2.89
CA ALA A 262 16.76 6.13 3.50
C ALA A 262 17.52 6.50 4.79
N VAL A 263 17.22 5.78 5.89
CA VAL A 263 17.78 6.06 7.22
C VAL A 263 18.51 4.88 7.86
N VAL A 264 18.31 3.66 7.35
CA VAL A 264 18.98 2.45 7.85
C VAL A 264 20.00 1.96 6.82
N LYS A 265 21.24 1.76 7.28
CA LYS A 265 22.32 1.19 6.46
C LYS A 265 22.43 -0.33 6.62
N PRO A 266 22.83 -1.08 5.58
CA PRO A 266 23.08 -0.61 4.21
C PRO A 266 21.80 -0.12 3.54
N TYR A 267 21.90 0.94 2.74
CA TYR A 267 20.75 1.42 1.97
C TYR A 267 20.37 0.40 0.87
N GLY A 268 19.11 0.45 0.46
CA GLY A 268 18.63 -0.29 -0.69
C GLY A 268 19.03 0.31 -2.02
N LEU A 269 18.24 -0.02 -3.04
CA LEU A 269 18.37 0.57 -4.37
C LEU A 269 18.40 2.11 -4.35
N SER A 270 17.60 2.72 -3.47
CA SER A 270 17.30 4.16 -3.48
C SER A 270 17.70 4.85 -2.17
N ASN A 271 18.31 6.03 -2.26
CA ASN A 271 18.61 6.87 -1.10
C ASN A 271 17.46 7.86 -0.81
N THR A 272 16.80 8.36 -1.86
CA THR A 272 15.63 9.23 -1.73
C THR A 272 14.56 8.81 -2.72
N ARG A 273 13.30 9.04 -2.36
CA ARG A 273 12.14 8.76 -3.20
C ARG A 273 11.15 9.90 -3.07
N PHE A 274 10.48 10.25 -4.15
CA PHE A 274 9.19 10.92 -4.02
C PHE A 274 8.10 10.08 -4.67
N THR A 275 6.91 10.15 -4.09
CA THR A 275 5.73 9.43 -4.54
C THR A 275 4.58 10.42 -4.67
N MET A 276 3.87 10.33 -5.78
CA MET A 276 2.61 11.00 -6.00
C MET A 276 1.55 9.95 -6.26
N ASP A 277 0.36 10.16 -5.73
CA ASP A 277 -0.77 9.30 -6.01
C ASP A 277 -2.07 10.11 -6.13
N MET A 278 -3.08 9.44 -6.67
CA MET A 278 -4.43 9.96 -6.73
C MET A 278 -5.37 8.85 -6.31
N CYS A 279 -6.26 9.09 -5.35
CA CYS A 279 -7.30 8.14 -4.96
C CYS A 279 -8.63 8.60 -5.55
N ILE A 280 -9.19 7.79 -6.45
CA ILE A 280 -10.47 8.02 -7.13
C ILE A 280 -11.47 6.97 -6.61
N ARG A 281 -12.41 7.39 -5.78
CA ARG A 281 -13.39 6.53 -5.10
C ARG A 281 -14.71 6.47 -5.89
N PHE A 282 -15.38 5.33 -5.88
CA PHE A 282 -16.64 5.11 -6.61
C PHE A 282 -17.56 4.14 -5.89
#